data_AF-A0A502FUV0-F1
#
_entry.id   AF-A0A502FUV0-F1
#
_cell.length_a   1.000
_cell.length_b   1.000
_cell.length_c   1.000
_cell.angle_alpha   90.00
_cell.angle_beta   90.00
_cell.angle_gamma   90.00
#
_symmetry.space_group_name_H-M   'P 1'
#
loop_
_entity.id
_entity.type
_entity.pdbx_description
1 polymer ?
#
loop_
_entity_poly.entity_id
_entity_poly.type
_entity_poly.pdbx_seq_one_letter_code
_entity_poly.pdbx_strand_id
1 'polypeptide(L)' 'MSDLFPEALPDLAAQVKEVRREIAQRERAYPRFVSNGMLSQAAADRQMTVMRAVLHTLTDLQNQGGT' A
#
# COMPACT_ATOMS: atom_id res chain seq x y z
N MET A 1 19.47 -7.47 -18.72
CA MET A 1 18.90 -6.68 -17.60
C MET A 1 17.74 -5.78 -18.07
N SER A 2 17.08 -6.08 -19.19
CA SER A 2 15.92 -5.30 -19.68
C SER A 2 14.62 -5.66 -18.96
N ASP A 3 14.60 -6.79 -18.24
CA ASP A 3 13.39 -7.34 -17.60
C ASP A 3 13.12 -6.75 -16.20
N LEU A 4 13.94 -5.81 -15.73
CA LEU A 4 13.80 -5.20 -14.41
C LEU A 4 12.73 -4.09 -14.37
N PHE A 5 12.36 -3.54 -15.52
CA PHE A 5 11.34 -2.50 -15.62
C PHE A 5 10.41 -2.84 -16.79
N PRO A 6 9.14 -3.16 -16.53
CA PRO A 6 8.19 -3.40 -17.61
C PRO A 6 8.06 -2.14 -18.48
N GLU A 7 7.88 -2.32 -19.80
CA GLU A 7 7.73 -1.22 -20.76
C GLU A 7 6.52 -0.31 -20.45
N ALA A 8 5.52 -0.84 -19.73
CA ALA A 8 4.34 -0.11 -19.30
C ALA A 8 4.17 -0.17 -17.77
N LEU A 9 3.85 0.98 -17.18
CA LEU A 9 3.48 1.06 -15.77
C LEU A 9 2.09 0.41 -15.56
N PRO A 10 1.84 -0.26 -14.42
CA PRO A 10 0.52 -0.76 -14.09
C PRO A 10 -0.52 0.36 -14.06
N ASP A 11 -1.74 0.09 -14.52
CA ASP A 11 -2.84 1.05 -14.42
C ASP A 11 -3.20 1.35 -12.95
N LEU A 12 -3.98 2.42 -12.74
CA LEU A 12 -4.38 2.84 -11.40
C LEU A 12 -5.20 1.76 -10.68
N ALA A 13 -5.97 0.94 -11.40
CA ALA A 13 -6.77 -0.13 -10.80
C ALA A 13 -5.87 -1.22 -10.18
N ALA A 14 -4.82 -1.63 -10.89
CA ALA A 14 -3.82 -2.58 -10.42
C ALA A 14 -3.05 -2.02 -9.21
N GLN A 15 -2.66 -0.74 -9.26
CA GLN A 15 -2.00 -0.08 -8.13
C GLN A 15 -2.89 -0.03 -6.88
N VAL A 16 -4.17 0.39 -7.02
CA VAL A 16 -5.15 0.39 -5.93
C VAL A 16 -5.33 -1.00 -5.33
N LYS A 17 -5.44 -2.03 -6.18
CA LYS A 17 -5.60 -3.42 -5.74
C LYS A 17 -4.42 -3.89 -4.89
N GLU A 18 -3.19 -3.65 -5.32
CA GLU A 18 -2.00 -4.06 -4.56
C GLU A 18 -1.84 -3.29 -3.25
N VAL A 19 -2.13 -1.98 -3.24
CA VAL A 19 -2.10 -1.19 -2.00
C VAL A 19 -3.14 -1.69 -0.99
N ARG A 20 -4.36 -2.04 -1.43
CA ARG A 20 -5.37 -2.68 -0.56
C ARG A 20 -4.88 -4.02 0.01
N ARG A 21 -4.26 -4.85 -0.83
CA ARG A 21 -3.69 -6.15 -0.41
C ARG A 21 -2.60 -5.95 0.64
N GLU A 22 -1.74 -4.96 0.47
CA GLU A 22 -0.66 -4.66 1.39
C GLU A 22 -1.18 -4.14 2.73
N ILE A 23 -2.15 -3.21 2.72
CA ILE A 23 -2.82 -2.73 3.95
C ILE A 23 -3.40 -3.92 4.74
N ALA A 24 -4.15 -4.81 4.07
CA ALA A 24 -4.74 -5.97 4.71
C ALA A 24 -3.70 -6.95 5.28
N GLN A 25 -2.55 -7.11 4.61
CA GLN A 25 -1.44 -7.92 5.13
C GLN A 25 -0.82 -7.28 6.37
N ARG A 26 -0.60 -5.97 6.36
CA ARG A 26 -0.04 -5.23 7.50
C ARG A 26 -0.97 -5.26 8.71
N GLU A 27 -2.27 -5.07 8.51
CA GLU A 27 -3.28 -5.17 9.58
C GLU A 27 -3.24 -6.54 10.29
N ARG A 28 -2.92 -7.62 9.56
CA ARG A 28 -2.77 -8.97 10.11
C ARG A 28 -1.40 -9.21 10.75
N ALA A 29 -0.32 -8.74 10.12
CA ALA A 29 1.05 -9.08 10.52
C ALA A 29 1.63 -8.15 11.61
N TYR A 30 1.32 -6.85 11.54
CA TYR A 30 1.93 -5.85 12.40
C TYR A 30 1.67 -6.08 13.89
N PRO A 31 0.47 -6.48 14.34
CA PRO A 31 0.26 -6.80 15.76
C PRO A 31 1.24 -7.85 16.28
N ARG A 32 1.50 -8.90 15.49
CA ARG A 32 2.49 -9.94 15.85
C ARG A 32 3.92 -9.41 15.83
N PHE A 33 4.25 -8.53 14.89
CA PHE A 33 5.58 -7.91 14.85
C PHE A 33 5.79 -6.97 16.03
N VAL A 34 4.76 -6.25 16.46
CA VAL A 34 4.80 -5.41 17.66
C VAL A 34 4.94 -6.25 18.92
N SER A 35 4.15 -7.31 19.08
CA SER A 35 4.27 -8.19 20.25
C SER A 35 5.63 -8.85 20.36
N ASN A 36 6.28 -9.14 19.22
CA ASN A 36 7.59 -9.78 19.16
C ASN A 36 8.76 -8.77 19.20
N GLY A 37 8.49 -7.46 19.32
CA GLY A 37 9.52 -6.42 19.34
C GLY A 37 10.22 -6.17 17.99
N MET A 38 9.69 -6.73 16.89
CA MET A 38 10.23 -6.55 15.53
C MET A 38 9.80 -5.22 14.89
N LEU A 39 8.78 -4.57 15.44
CA LEU A 39 8.24 -3.28 14.98
C LEU A 39 7.72 -2.51 16.20
N SER A 40 7.98 -1.21 16.32
CA SER A 40 7.35 -0.42 17.40
C SER A 40 5.90 -0.08 17.03
N GLN A 41 5.02 0.08 18.02
CA GLN A 41 3.63 0.50 17.79
C GLN A 41 3.58 1.81 17.00
N ALA A 42 4.38 2.81 17.39
CA ALA A 42 4.45 4.10 16.69
C ALA A 42 4.88 3.97 15.22
N ALA A 43 5.80 3.05 14.91
CA ALA A 43 6.20 2.79 13.53
C ALA A 43 5.08 2.09 12.74
N ALA A 44 4.39 1.12 13.35
CA ALA A 44 3.24 0.45 12.76
C ALA A 44 2.14 1.47 12.40
N ASP A 45 1.77 2.32 13.35
CA ASP A 45 0.73 3.35 13.20
C ASP A 45 1.08 4.36 12.11
N ARG A 46 2.34 4.83 12.10
CA ARG A 46 2.84 5.74 11.06
C ARG A 46 2.76 5.10 9.69
N GLN A 47 3.24 3.86 9.54
CA GLN A 47 3.23 3.18 8.25
C GLN A 47 1.80 2.88 7.77
N MET A 48 0.90 2.50 8.66
CA MET A 48 -0.51 2.30 8.34
C MET A 48 -1.19 3.60 7.89
N THR A 49 -0.92 4.71 8.58
CA THR A 49 -1.41 6.05 8.20
C THR A 49 -0.94 6.42 6.78
N VAL A 50 0.35 6.23 6.47
CA VAL A 50 0.91 6.51 5.14
C VAL A 50 0.25 5.63 4.07
N MET A 51 0.12 4.32 4.30
CA MET A 51 -0.48 3.42 3.30
C MET A 51 -1.95 3.76 3.03
N ARG A 52 -2.71 4.15 4.05
CA ARG A 52 -4.10 4.60 3.89
C ARG A 52 -4.17 5.91 3.09
N ALA A 53 -3.26 6.84 3.31
CA ALA A 53 -3.16 8.07 2.50
C ALA A 53 -2.83 7.76 1.03
N VAL A 54 -1.89 6.84 0.77
CA VAL A 54 -1.57 6.37 -0.60
C VAL A 54 -2.82 5.78 -1.27
N LEU A 55 -3.58 4.92 -0.57
CA LEU A 55 -4.81 4.36 -1.12
C LEU A 55 -5.83 5.45 -1.47
N HIS A 56 -5.99 6.46 -0.62
CA HIS A 56 -6.86 7.60 -0.88
C HIS A 56 -6.44 8.33 -2.15
N THR A 57 -5.18 8.75 -2.25
CA THR A 57 -4.64 9.45 -3.42
C THR A 57 -4.85 8.66 -4.72
N LEU A 58 -4.56 7.36 -4.73
CA LEU A 58 -4.73 6.53 -5.93
C LEU A 58 -6.20 6.37 -6.32
N THR A 59 -7.10 6.24 -5.33
CA THR A 59 -8.54 6.13 -5.57
C THR A 59 -9.10 7.43 -6.14
N ASP A 60 -8.66 8.59 -5.63
CA ASP A 60 -9.07 9.89 -6.16
C ASP A 60 -8.64 10.06 -7.63
N LEU A 61 -7.40 9.71 -7.95
CA LEU A 61 -6.88 9.75 -9.32
C LEU A 61 -7.65 8.80 -10.24
N GLN A 62 -7.99 7.61 -9.78
CA GLN A 62 -8.78 6.64 -10.53
C GLN A 62 -10.16 7.20 -10.88
N ASN A 63 -10.80 7.91 -9.94
CA ASN A 63 -12.11 8.51 -10.13
C ASN A 63 -12.09 9.74 -11.05
N GLN A 64 -10.99 10.49 -11.06
CA GLN A 64 -10.82 11.68 -11.91
C GLN A 64 -10.57 11.33 -13.39
N GLY A 65 -10.03 10.14 -13.69
CA GLY A 65 -9.80 9.66 -15.06
C GLY A 65 -11.03 9.04 -15.76
N GLY A 66 -12.23 9.19 -15.19
CA GLY A 66 -13.48 8.54 -15.63
C GLY A 66 -14.51 9.44 -16.32
N THR A 67 -14.11 10.63 -16.81
CA THR A 67 -14.93 11.54 -17.64
C THR A 67 -14.37 11.66 -19.04
#